data_AF-G0N6J7-F1
#
_entry.id   AF-G0N6J7-F1
#
_cell.length_a   1.000
_cell.length_b   1.000
_cell.length_c   1.000
_cell.angle_alpha   90.00
_cell.angle_beta   90.00
_cell.angle_gamma   90.00
#
_symmetry.space_group_name_H-M   'P 1'
#
loop_
_entity.id
_entity.type
_entity.pdbx_description
1 polymer ?
#
loop_
_entity_poly.entity_id
_entity_poly.type
_entity_poly.pdbx_seq_one_letter_code
_entity_poly.pdbx_strand_id
1 'polypeptide(L)'
;MMCKKCRFAKCKRVGMRQDAVQKNRDIYGKREGTVTTPISSTAPSMPLLKKVSEMYRKLETQRIVVYGTRSRPRIVNYKQTIEVLLKEYHLISEWIFDSFNCYSSLPCDQKEVLLRNFFFQFVVLEAGFRACHHRRNDVWFIPSGDYIDCIDLATFFHDPGGTQTMSSKEAVKMFGSSFDTYHRNVSVPMIRENVDCIEFLVLAALTLFATGVDGQSDECYEVCRKVQEIIQKELLHYYEFTKSTEEPPIRLGNILSIVPNLQRATRRFQVEIELRHVLKAYSVDRNACTAFFRRTVSKNHKYRCGENNACEVVSTIRKMCKSCRYTKCLAVGMKKDGVQKFRDIYGKRESQSSTSTSDPIASGSQRLPILDALVKNYIHLENVRQVIHRDGTKSVFTRNTPRALNYKESINVFLKEYNLVEDWIVNPFPDFAELPNDQKRAARRFHEDMMLSNVMNAYSVDQKFYELGKI
;
A
#
# COMPACT_ATOMS: atom_id res chain seq x y z
N MET A 1 51.41 -0.75 -26.71
CA MET A 1 50.50 -0.24 -25.65
C MET A 1 50.21 1.23 -25.88
N MET A 2 48.94 1.66 -25.93
CA MET A 2 48.59 3.07 -26.12
C MET A 2 48.69 3.86 -24.80
N CYS A 3 49.44 4.96 -24.81
CA CYS A 3 49.56 5.87 -23.67
C CYS A 3 48.21 6.50 -23.31
N LYS A 4 47.73 6.25 -22.09
CA LYS A 4 46.44 6.76 -21.58
C LYS A 4 46.36 8.30 -21.60
N LYS A 5 47.48 8.99 -21.34
CA LYS A 5 47.57 10.46 -21.35
C LYS A 5 47.37 11.02 -22.77
N CYS A 6 48.00 10.43 -23.77
CA CYS A 6 47.86 10.83 -25.17
C CYS A 6 46.44 10.57 -25.70
N ARG A 7 45.83 9.46 -25.28
CA ARG A 7 44.43 9.13 -25.62
C ARG A 7 43.45 10.16 -25.06
N PHE A 8 43.61 10.54 -23.79
CA PHE A 8 42.76 11.53 -23.15
C PHE A 8 42.89 12.93 -23.79
N ALA A 9 44.11 13.33 -24.15
CA ALA A 9 44.35 14.58 -24.88
C ALA A 9 43.72 14.60 -26.28
N LYS A 10 43.63 13.44 -26.95
CA LYS A 10 42.89 13.31 -28.23
C LYS A 10 41.38 13.43 -28.01
N CYS A 11 40.84 12.82 -26.96
CA CYS A 11 39.42 12.94 -26.58
C CYS A 11 38.98 14.39 -26.38
N LYS A 12 39.79 15.21 -25.68
CA LYS A 12 39.49 16.64 -25.53
C LYS A 12 39.54 17.41 -26.86
N ARG A 13 40.49 17.09 -27.74
CA ARG A 13 40.63 17.75 -29.06
C ARG A 13 39.46 17.47 -30.01
N VAL A 14 38.77 16.34 -29.87
CA VAL A 14 37.57 16.02 -30.68
C VAL A 14 36.27 16.51 -30.03
N GLY A 15 36.35 17.42 -29.06
CA GLY A 15 35.19 18.09 -28.48
C GLY A 15 34.51 17.36 -27.31
N MET A 16 35.14 16.34 -26.72
CA MET A 16 34.59 15.68 -25.53
C MET A 16 34.67 16.60 -24.30
N ARG A 17 33.51 16.85 -23.70
CA ARG A 17 33.30 17.73 -22.55
C ARG A 17 33.34 16.92 -21.24
N GLN A 18 34.21 17.29 -20.31
CA GLN A 18 34.32 16.60 -19.00
C GLN A 18 33.08 16.79 -18.12
N ASP A 19 32.39 17.91 -18.28
CA ASP A 19 31.13 18.24 -17.61
C ASP A 19 29.93 17.47 -18.19
N ALA A 20 30.07 16.87 -19.38
CA ALA A 20 29.10 15.92 -19.93
C ALA A 20 29.28 14.48 -19.39
N VAL A 21 30.32 14.23 -18.57
CA VAL A 21 30.55 12.92 -17.94
C VAL A 21 29.74 12.84 -16.65
N GLN A 22 28.63 12.11 -16.70
CA GLN A 22 27.79 11.81 -15.54
C GLN A 22 28.61 11.03 -14.48
N LYS A 23 28.73 11.57 -13.27
CA LYS A 23 29.52 10.98 -12.17
C LYS A 23 28.84 9.81 -11.48
N ASN A 24 27.52 9.77 -11.53
CA ASN A 24 26.69 8.71 -10.97
C ASN A 24 25.86 8.12 -12.11
N ARG A 25 26.38 7.07 -12.75
CA ARG A 25 25.49 6.15 -13.45
C ARG A 25 24.77 5.35 -12.38
N ASP A 26 23.45 5.40 -12.41
CA ASP A 26 22.64 4.49 -11.63
C ASP A 26 23.11 3.05 -11.90
N ILE A 27 23.42 2.32 -10.83
CA ILE A 27 23.79 0.91 -10.86
C ILE A 27 22.48 0.11 -10.99
N TYR A 28 21.71 0.33 -12.04
CA TYR A 28 20.66 -0.61 -12.44
C TYR A 28 21.25 -1.56 -13.45
N GLY A 29 21.51 -2.79 -13.00
CA GLY A 29 22.10 -3.86 -13.79
C GLY A 29 23.62 -3.93 -13.69
N LYS A 30 24.16 -4.34 -12.54
CA LYS A 30 25.30 -5.25 -12.62
C LYS A 30 24.76 -6.53 -13.27
N ARG A 31 25.32 -6.92 -14.42
CA ARG A 31 25.32 -8.34 -14.78
C ARG A 31 26.05 -9.03 -13.62
N GLU A 32 25.31 -9.66 -12.73
CA GLU A 32 25.90 -10.76 -11.97
C GLU A 32 26.44 -11.70 -13.04
N GLY A 33 27.77 -11.87 -13.05
CA GLY A 33 28.35 -12.97 -13.82
C GLY A 33 27.61 -14.22 -13.40
N THR A 34 27.34 -15.11 -14.34
CA THR A 34 26.82 -16.44 -14.09
C THR A 34 27.68 -17.12 -13.03
N VAL A 35 27.32 -16.95 -11.76
CA VAL A 35 27.81 -17.78 -10.68
C VAL A 35 26.90 -18.99 -10.74
N THR A 36 27.34 -19.99 -11.50
CA THR A 36 26.96 -21.37 -11.21
C THR A 36 27.51 -21.69 -9.82
N THR A 37 26.80 -21.24 -8.77
CA THR A 37 27.02 -21.78 -7.44
C THR A 37 26.65 -23.26 -7.53
N PRO A 38 27.57 -24.17 -7.18
CA PRO A 38 27.21 -25.57 -6.99
C PRO A 38 26.05 -25.61 -6.00
N ILE A 39 25.00 -26.35 -6.33
CA ILE A 39 23.94 -26.67 -5.38
C ILE A 39 24.62 -27.48 -4.26
N SER A 40 25.06 -26.77 -3.23
CA SER A 40 25.48 -27.38 -1.98
C SER A 40 24.24 -27.91 -1.32
N SER A 41 24.17 -29.23 -1.20
CA SER A 41 23.12 -30.03 -0.56
C SER A 41 23.08 -29.79 0.96
N THR A 42 22.87 -28.55 1.37
CA THR A 42 22.47 -28.22 2.73
C THR A 42 20.95 -28.35 2.79
N ALA A 43 20.46 -29.09 3.79
CA ALA A 43 19.06 -29.41 3.94
C ALA A 43 18.20 -28.12 3.81
N PRO A 44 17.17 -28.11 2.96
CA PRO A 44 16.31 -26.96 2.82
C PRO A 44 15.68 -26.61 4.18
N SER A 45 15.82 -25.35 4.60
CA SER A 45 15.22 -24.88 5.84
C SER A 45 14.40 -23.62 5.56
N MET A 46 13.30 -23.45 6.29
CA MET A 46 12.47 -22.24 6.30
C MET A 46 12.72 -21.44 7.58
N PRO A 47 13.94 -20.91 7.80
CA PRO A 47 14.31 -20.32 9.07
C PRO A 47 13.46 -19.07 9.39
N LEU A 48 13.13 -18.26 8.39
CA LEU A 48 12.34 -17.05 8.62
C LEU A 48 10.89 -17.41 8.97
N LEU A 49 10.23 -18.28 8.20
CA LEU A 49 8.86 -18.71 8.48
C LEU A 49 8.74 -19.44 9.81
N LYS A 50 9.73 -20.29 10.17
CA LYS A 50 9.77 -20.93 11.49
C LYS A 50 9.82 -19.89 12.61
N LYS A 51 10.71 -18.91 12.51
CA LYS A 51 10.84 -17.83 13.49
C LYS A 51 9.55 -16.99 13.59
N VAL A 52 9.00 -16.54 12.47
CA VAL A 52 7.77 -15.75 12.42
C VAL A 52 6.60 -16.53 13.04
N SER A 53 6.50 -17.82 12.76
CA SER A 53 5.48 -18.70 13.35
C SER A 53 5.64 -18.87 14.85
N GLU A 54 6.86 -19.04 15.34
CA GLU A 54 7.15 -19.12 16.77
C GLU A 54 6.78 -17.82 17.49
N MET A 55 7.19 -16.68 16.93
CA MET A 55 6.86 -15.37 17.51
C MET A 55 5.37 -15.07 17.44
N TYR A 56 4.65 -15.55 16.44
CA TYR A 56 3.20 -15.43 16.38
C TYR A 56 2.50 -16.26 17.49
N ARG A 57 3.01 -17.45 17.82
CA ARG A 57 2.51 -18.21 18.98
C ARG A 57 2.78 -17.48 20.30
N LYS A 58 3.93 -16.81 20.42
CA LYS A 58 4.24 -15.94 21.57
C LYS A 58 3.24 -14.78 21.67
N LEU A 59 2.90 -14.13 20.55
CA LEU A 59 1.87 -13.09 20.47
C LEU A 59 0.51 -13.61 20.98
N GLU A 60 0.06 -14.79 20.51
CA GLU A 60 -1.19 -15.39 21.00
C GLU A 60 -1.16 -15.64 22.52
N THR A 61 -0.02 -16.09 23.05
CA THR A 61 0.16 -16.29 24.50
C THR A 61 0.10 -14.96 25.26
N GLN A 62 0.72 -13.90 24.74
CA GLN A 62 0.66 -12.55 25.33
C GLN A 62 -0.77 -12.00 25.31
N ARG A 63 -1.55 -12.25 24.25
CA ARG A 63 -2.96 -11.86 24.16
C ARG A 63 -3.81 -12.49 25.27
N ILE A 64 -3.54 -13.75 25.63
CA ILE A 64 -4.22 -14.41 26.76
C ILE A 64 -3.95 -13.65 28.07
N VAL A 65 -2.73 -13.17 28.29
CA VAL A 65 -2.39 -12.38 29.49
C VAL A 65 -3.07 -11.02 29.47
N VAL A 66 -3.13 -10.35 28.31
CA VAL A 66 -3.67 -8.99 28.16
C VAL A 66 -5.20 -8.94 28.21
N TYR A 67 -5.88 -9.94 27.64
CA TYR A 67 -7.35 -9.98 27.54
C TYR A 67 -8.01 -10.94 28.54
N GLY A 68 -7.25 -11.86 29.11
CA GLY A 68 -7.74 -12.97 29.91
C GLY A 68 -8.32 -14.09 29.04
N THR A 69 -8.47 -15.27 29.63
CA THR A 69 -9.25 -16.36 29.03
C THR A 69 -10.73 -16.09 29.23
N ARG A 70 -11.50 -16.17 28.14
CA ARG A 70 -12.96 -16.08 28.19
C ARG A 70 -13.59 -17.35 27.63
N SER A 71 -14.67 -17.78 28.28
CA SER A 71 -15.39 -19.00 27.93
C SER A 71 -16.32 -18.84 26.74
N ARG A 72 -16.81 -17.63 26.44
CA ARG A 72 -17.70 -17.35 25.29
C ARG A 72 -17.41 -15.99 24.65
N PRO A 73 -17.29 -15.91 23.31
CA PRO A 73 -17.21 -14.65 22.57
C PRO A 73 -18.45 -13.77 22.80
N ARG A 74 -18.27 -12.45 22.87
CA ARG A 74 -19.37 -11.47 22.97
C ARG A 74 -19.34 -10.49 21.82
N ILE A 75 -20.50 -9.88 21.55
CA ILE A 75 -20.62 -8.75 20.63
C ILE A 75 -19.93 -7.54 21.25
N VAL A 76 -19.10 -6.85 20.47
CA VAL A 76 -18.44 -5.59 20.87
C VAL A 76 -18.90 -4.42 20.02
N ASN A 77 -18.91 -3.24 20.64
CA ASN A 77 -19.15 -1.98 19.95
C ASN A 77 -17.83 -1.30 19.51
N TYR A 78 -17.97 -0.22 18.74
CA TYR A 78 -16.86 0.54 18.19
C TYR A 78 -15.85 0.98 19.26
N LYS A 79 -16.33 1.51 20.39
CA LYS A 79 -15.47 1.99 21.48
C LYS A 79 -14.60 0.86 22.05
N GLN A 80 -15.22 -0.28 22.34
CA GLN A 80 -14.52 -1.47 22.84
C GLN A 80 -13.51 -2.00 21.82
N THR A 81 -13.86 -2.01 20.54
CA THR A 81 -12.93 -2.40 19.47
C THR A 81 -11.73 -1.46 19.41
N ILE A 82 -11.92 -0.15 19.52
CA ILE A 82 -10.78 0.80 19.56
C ILE A 82 -9.89 0.56 20.78
N GLU A 83 -10.47 0.28 21.95
CA GLU A 83 -9.70 -0.05 23.16
C GLU A 83 -8.83 -1.30 22.97
N VAL A 84 -9.35 -2.33 22.29
CA VAL A 84 -8.58 -3.53 21.92
C VAL A 84 -7.49 -3.17 20.91
N LEU A 85 -7.82 -2.44 19.84
CA LEU A 85 -6.84 -2.06 18.81
C LEU A 85 -5.67 -1.22 19.35
N LEU A 86 -5.92 -0.37 20.35
CA LEU A 86 -4.85 0.40 21.01
C LEU A 86 -3.86 -0.49 21.78
N LYS A 87 -4.34 -1.59 22.39
CA LYS A 87 -3.48 -2.59 23.04
C LYS A 87 -2.75 -3.44 21.99
N GLU A 88 -3.47 -3.88 20.96
CA GLU A 88 -2.92 -4.63 19.83
C GLU A 88 -1.79 -3.90 19.12
N TYR A 89 -1.85 -2.57 19.00
CA TYR A 89 -0.77 -1.79 18.41
C TYR A 89 0.59 -2.07 19.05
N HIS A 90 0.63 -2.18 20.39
CA HIS A 90 1.86 -2.46 21.12
C HIS A 90 2.29 -3.92 20.94
N LEU A 91 1.36 -4.86 21.08
CA LEU A 91 1.63 -6.30 20.94
C LEU A 91 2.12 -6.67 19.54
N ILE A 92 1.48 -6.15 18.50
CA ILE A 92 1.89 -6.35 17.11
C ILE A 92 3.24 -5.71 16.83
N SER A 93 3.51 -4.51 17.38
CA SER A 93 4.82 -3.86 17.22
C SER A 93 5.95 -4.68 17.83
N GLU A 94 5.73 -5.26 19.02
CA GLU A 94 6.68 -6.16 19.68
C GLU A 94 6.87 -7.45 18.88
N TRP A 95 5.77 -8.07 18.42
CA TRP A 95 5.83 -9.26 17.57
C TRP A 95 6.66 -9.02 16.30
N ILE A 96 6.47 -7.89 15.62
CA ILE A 96 7.26 -7.52 14.43
C ILE A 96 8.74 -7.40 14.79
N PHE A 97 9.05 -6.67 15.87
CA PHE A 97 10.42 -6.43 16.32
C PHE A 97 11.15 -7.74 16.66
N ASP A 98 10.47 -8.66 17.34
CA ASP A 98 11.04 -9.96 17.71
C ASP A 98 11.15 -10.90 16.50
N SER A 99 10.21 -10.83 15.56
CA SER A 99 10.18 -11.69 14.38
C SER A 99 11.29 -11.34 13.37
N PHE A 100 11.52 -10.06 13.10
CA PHE A 100 12.33 -9.63 11.96
C PHE A 100 13.56 -8.81 12.37
N ASN A 101 14.74 -9.45 12.41
CA ASN A 101 16.00 -8.75 12.74
C ASN A 101 16.30 -7.58 11.79
N CYS A 102 15.93 -7.73 10.52
CA CYS A 102 16.07 -6.68 9.51
C CYS A 102 15.19 -5.45 9.85
N TYR A 103 13.97 -5.66 10.33
CA TYR A 103 13.09 -4.58 10.78
C TYR A 103 13.68 -3.87 12.00
N SER A 104 14.18 -4.62 12.99
CA SER A 104 14.78 -4.06 14.21
C SER A 104 16.02 -3.22 13.91
N SER A 105 16.71 -3.49 12.80
CA SER A 105 17.87 -2.73 12.34
C SER A 105 17.52 -1.47 11.54
N LEU A 106 16.26 -1.30 11.11
CA LEU A 106 15.84 -0.12 10.34
C LEU A 106 15.86 1.17 11.20
N PRO A 107 16.08 2.33 10.56
CA PRO A 107 15.84 3.63 11.18
C PRO A 107 14.42 3.77 11.75
N CYS A 108 14.25 4.54 12.82
CA CYS A 108 12.96 4.69 13.52
C CYS A 108 11.85 5.26 12.64
N ASP A 109 12.17 6.23 11.78
CA ASP A 109 11.24 6.82 10.82
C ASP A 109 10.76 5.80 9.78
N GLN A 110 11.66 4.92 9.33
CA GLN A 110 11.32 3.86 8.37
C GLN A 110 10.47 2.75 9.02
N LYS A 111 10.75 2.39 10.27
CA LYS A 111 9.88 1.49 11.06
C LYS A 111 8.46 2.06 11.15
N GLU A 112 8.33 3.36 11.43
CA GLU A 112 7.02 4.03 11.50
C GLU A 112 6.28 4.01 10.15
N VAL A 113 6.98 4.26 9.04
CA VAL A 113 6.40 4.19 7.69
C VAL A 113 5.81 2.80 7.41
N LEU A 114 6.58 1.73 7.66
CA LEU A 114 6.12 0.36 7.45
C LEU A 114 4.98 -0.01 8.40
N LEU A 115 5.12 0.27 9.69
CA LEU A 115 4.11 -0.06 10.69
C LEU A 115 2.78 0.67 10.46
N ARG A 116 2.83 1.96 10.09
CA ARG A 116 1.64 2.76 9.76
C ARG A 116 0.92 2.19 8.54
N ASN A 117 1.66 1.75 7.53
CA ASN A 117 1.09 1.08 6.36
C ASN A 117 0.51 -0.30 6.73
N PHE A 118 1.17 -1.02 7.62
CA PHE A 118 0.88 -2.42 7.95
C PHE A 118 -0.30 -2.61 8.90
N PHE A 119 -0.37 -1.85 9.99
CA PHE A 119 -1.17 -2.21 11.17
C PHE A 119 -2.63 -2.52 10.86
N PHE A 120 -3.33 -1.63 10.15
CA PHE A 120 -4.73 -1.89 9.83
C PHE A 120 -4.90 -3.01 8.79
N GLN A 121 -3.96 -3.15 7.85
CA GLN A 121 -3.98 -4.27 6.91
C GLN A 121 -3.83 -5.61 7.64
N PHE A 122 -2.98 -5.66 8.66
CA PHE A 122 -2.84 -6.84 9.52
C PHE A 122 -4.14 -7.16 10.26
N VAL A 123 -4.81 -6.16 10.85
CA VAL A 123 -6.09 -6.36 11.55
C VAL A 123 -7.15 -6.98 10.62
N VAL A 124 -7.27 -6.48 9.39
CA VAL A 124 -8.20 -7.02 8.39
C VAL A 124 -7.79 -8.42 7.93
N LEU A 125 -6.50 -8.63 7.66
CA LEU A 125 -5.95 -9.91 7.24
C LEU A 125 -6.15 -10.99 8.31
N GLU A 126 -5.88 -10.65 9.57
CA GLU A 126 -6.04 -11.58 10.70
C GLU A 126 -7.52 -11.89 10.96
N ALA A 127 -8.41 -10.92 10.83
CA ALA A 127 -9.85 -11.20 10.90
C ALA A 127 -10.30 -12.15 9.78
N GLY A 128 -9.76 -11.99 8.57
CA GLY A 128 -9.95 -12.94 7.47
C GLY A 128 -9.42 -14.33 7.77
N PHE A 129 -8.25 -14.44 8.41
CA PHE A 129 -7.68 -15.72 8.85
C PHE A 129 -8.54 -16.40 9.91
N ARG A 130 -9.02 -15.66 10.92
CA ARG A 130 -9.94 -16.19 11.95
C ARG A 130 -11.27 -16.63 11.32
N ALA A 131 -11.81 -15.87 10.38
CA ALA A 131 -12.98 -16.26 9.59
C ALA A 131 -12.77 -17.57 8.81
N CYS A 132 -11.59 -17.74 8.18
CA CYS A 132 -11.17 -18.99 7.53
C CYS A 132 -11.18 -20.16 8.52
N HIS A 133 -10.51 -20.00 9.66
CA HIS A 133 -10.40 -21.04 10.69
C HIS A 133 -11.77 -21.47 11.23
N HIS A 134 -12.69 -20.52 11.44
CA HIS A 134 -14.04 -20.79 11.93
C HIS A 134 -15.06 -21.11 10.82
N ARG A 135 -14.66 -21.07 9.54
CA ARG A 135 -15.52 -21.30 8.37
C ARG A 135 -16.78 -20.43 8.34
N ARG A 136 -16.67 -19.15 8.75
CA ARG A 136 -17.80 -18.21 8.77
C ARG A 136 -17.35 -16.77 8.59
N ASN A 137 -18.23 -15.94 8.03
CA ASN A 137 -17.96 -14.53 7.70
C ASN A 137 -19.11 -13.59 8.09
N ASP A 138 -20.08 -14.08 8.86
CA ASP A 138 -21.18 -13.30 9.43
C ASP A 138 -20.77 -12.49 10.67
N VAL A 139 -19.55 -12.73 11.17
CA VAL A 139 -18.93 -12.01 12.27
C VAL A 139 -17.51 -11.60 11.93
N TRP A 140 -17.04 -10.53 12.57
CA TRP A 140 -15.64 -10.12 12.57
C TRP A 140 -14.99 -10.45 13.90
N PHE A 141 -14.17 -11.49 13.94
CA PHE A 141 -13.42 -11.82 15.14
C PHE A 141 -12.35 -10.76 15.43
N ILE A 142 -12.29 -10.29 16.66
CA ILE A 142 -11.25 -9.39 17.13
C ILE A 142 -10.24 -10.13 18.02
N PRO A 143 -9.00 -9.64 18.18
CA PRO A 143 -7.95 -10.37 18.89
C PRO A 143 -8.23 -10.71 20.37
N SER A 144 -9.17 -10.01 21.01
CA SER A 144 -9.62 -10.34 22.37
C SER A 144 -10.47 -11.61 22.47
N GLY A 145 -10.81 -12.23 21.34
CA GLY A 145 -11.72 -13.38 21.27
C GLY A 145 -13.21 -13.00 21.23
N ASP A 146 -13.52 -11.70 21.34
CA ASP A 146 -14.86 -11.16 21.09
C ASP A 146 -15.08 -10.94 19.56
N TYR A 147 -16.26 -10.48 19.15
CA TYR A 147 -16.57 -10.27 17.73
C TYR A 147 -17.48 -9.07 17.46
N ILE A 148 -17.39 -8.53 16.24
CA ILE A 148 -18.36 -7.57 15.71
C ILE A 148 -19.43 -8.36 14.94
N ASP A 149 -20.69 -8.04 15.18
CA ASP A 149 -21.80 -8.60 14.41
C ASP A 149 -21.88 -7.90 13.04
N CYS A 150 -21.58 -8.65 11.98
CA CYS A 150 -21.62 -8.11 10.61
C CYS A 150 -23.01 -8.22 9.97
N ILE A 151 -23.95 -8.93 10.59
CA ILE A 151 -25.36 -8.99 10.15
C ILE A 151 -26.09 -7.75 10.66
N ASP A 152 -25.93 -7.42 11.95
CA ASP A 152 -26.48 -6.21 12.55
C ASP A 152 -25.39 -5.24 13.02
N LEU A 153 -24.80 -4.53 12.05
CA LEU A 153 -23.78 -3.51 12.32
C LEU A 153 -24.30 -2.33 13.16
N ALA A 154 -25.61 -2.17 13.37
CA ALA A 154 -26.11 -1.13 14.26
C ALA A 154 -25.66 -1.38 15.71
N THR A 155 -25.50 -2.64 16.11
CA THR A 155 -24.95 -3.04 17.41
C THR A 155 -23.50 -2.57 17.58
N PHE A 156 -22.71 -2.62 16.50
CA PHE A 156 -21.32 -2.15 16.51
C PHE A 156 -21.23 -0.64 16.70
N PHE A 157 -22.05 0.13 15.99
CA PHE A 157 -22.06 1.59 16.10
C PHE A 157 -22.90 2.12 17.26
N HIS A 158 -23.52 1.24 18.05
CA HIS A 158 -24.28 1.65 19.22
C HIS A 158 -23.36 2.28 20.28
N ASP A 159 -23.75 3.47 20.74
CA ASP A 159 -23.10 4.17 21.85
C ASP A 159 -24.01 4.18 23.09
N PRO A 160 -23.77 3.30 24.06
CA PRO A 160 -24.54 3.31 25.31
C PRO A 160 -24.37 4.64 26.08
N GLY A 161 -23.27 5.36 25.86
CA GLY A 161 -22.97 6.61 26.56
C GLY A 161 -23.62 7.85 25.94
N GLY A 162 -24.24 7.74 24.75
CA GLY A 162 -24.85 8.87 24.04
C GLY A 162 -23.90 10.02 23.72
N THR A 163 -22.60 9.75 23.67
CA THR A 163 -21.55 10.75 23.43
C THR A 163 -21.34 11.06 21.95
N GLN A 164 -21.82 10.18 21.07
CA GLN A 164 -21.69 10.30 19.62
C GLN A 164 -22.74 11.24 19.01
N THR A 165 -22.31 12.04 18.05
CA THR A 165 -23.16 13.01 17.35
C THR A 165 -24.01 12.39 16.23
N MET A 166 -23.69 11.16 15.83
CA MET A 166 -24.32 10.45 14.71
C MET A 166 -25.03 9.20 15.25
N SER A 167 -26.21 8.90 14.71
CA SER A 167 -26.95 7.69 15.08
C SER A 167 -26.30 6.42 14.50
N SER A 168 -26.52 5.26 15.12
CA SER A 168 -26.05 3.98 14.61
C SER A 168 -26.50 3.72 13.16
N LYS A 169 -27.73 4.13 12.81
CA LYS A 169 -28.28 3.95 11.44
C LYS A 169 -27.53 4.77 10.40
N GLU A 170 -27.19 6.01 10.72
CA GLU A 170 -26.38 6.88 9.85
C GLU A 170 -24.95 6.34 9.73
N ALA A 171 -24.38 5.84 10.83
CA ALA A 171 -23.06 5.22 10.85
C ALA A 171 -23.00 3.98 9.95
N VAL A 172 -24.00 3.09 10.03
CA VAL A 172 -24.12 1.91 9.16
C VAL A 172 -24.25 2.34 7.69
N LYS A 173 -25.06 3.35 7.38
CA LYS A 173 -25.21 3.85 6.00
C LYS A 173 -23.88 4.38 5.44
N MET A 174 -23.05 5.01 6.27
CA MET A 174 -21.79 5.62 5.85
C MET A 174 -20.64 4.61 5.78
N PHE A 175 -20.56 3.70 6.75
CA PHE A 175 -19.38 2.84 6.97
C PHE A 175 -19.66 1.34 6.80
N GLY A 176 -20.92 0.92 6.70
CA GLY A 176 -21.28 -0.50 6.62
C GLY A 176 -20.68 -1.21 5.40
N SER A 177 -20.66 -0.52 4.25
CA SER A 177 -20.07 -1.06 3.00
C SER A 177 -18.58 -1.42 3.12
N SER A 178 -17.87 -0.92 4.14
CA SER A 178 -16.49 -1.28 4.41
C SER A 178 -16.37 -2.73 4.87
N PHE A 179 -17.31 -3.22 5.69
CA PHE A 179 -17.36 -4.62 6.12
C PHE A 179 -17.63 -5.57 4.95
N ASP A 180 -18.56 -5.23 4.06
CA ASP A 180 -18.79 -5.98 2.83
C ASP A 180 -17.53 -6.05 1.96
N THR A 181 -16.81 -4.91 1.87
CA THR A 181 -15.57 -4.82 1.11
C THR A 181 -14.49 -5.73 1.73
N TYR A 182 -14.33 -5.73 3.04
CA TYR A 182 -13.38 -6.61 3.72
C TYR A 182 -13.73 -8.09 3.54
N HIS A 183 -15.00 -8.47 3.68
CA HIS A 183 -15.41 -9.85 3.48
C HIS A 183 -15.19 -10.32 2.05
N ARG A 184 -15.65 -9.55 1.07
CA ARG A 184 -15.54 -9.90 -0.34
C ARG A 184 -14.09 -10.00 -0.81
N ASN A 185 -13.20 -9.14 -0.31
CA ASN A 185 -11.82 -9.06 -0.77
C ASN A 185 -10.83 -9.86 0.09
N VAL A 186 -11.18 -10.23 1.32
CA VAL A 186 -10.26 -10.88 2.27
C VAL A 186 -10.86 -12.14 2.87
N SER A 187 -11.91 -12.05 3.69
CA SER A 187 -12.45 -13.24 4.40
C SER A 187 -12.92 -14.35 3.45
N VAL A 188 -13.69 -14.01 2.42
CA VAL A 188 -14.24 -14.99 1.46
C VAL A 188 -13.12 -15.67 0.65
N PRO A 189 -12.17 -14.94 0.03
CA PRO A 189 -11.01 -15.56 -0.58
C PRO A 189 -10.22 -16.45 0.38
N MET A 190 -9.97 -16.02 1.62
CA MET A 190 -9.23 -16.84 2.58
C MET A 190 -9.95 -18.13 2.96
N ILE A 191 -11.28 -18.09 3.17
CA ILE A 191 -12.11 -19.28 3.40
C ILE A 191 -12.07 -20.21 2.18
N ARG A 192 -12.26 -19.67 0.97
CA ARG A 192 -12.28 -20.43 -0.29
C ARG A 192 -10.95 -21.13 -0.54
N GLU A 193 -9.85 -20.40 -0.40
CA GLU A 193 -8.51 -20.95 -0.58
C GLU A 193 -8.09 -21.83 0.61
N ASN A 194 -8.87 -21.91 1.69
CA ASN A 194 -8.50 -22.64 2.91
C ASN A 194 -7.09 -22.27 3.40
N VAL A 195 -6.89 -20.96 3.64
CA VAL A 195 -5.60 -20.41 4.03
C VAL A 195 -5.16 -20.95 5.40
N ASP A 196 -3.96 -21.52 5.46
CA ASP A 196 -3.35 -21.99 6.71
C ASP A 196 -2.51 -20.91 7.42
N CYS A 197 -1.99 -21.24 8.60
CA CYS A 197 -1.22 -20.31 9.42
C CYS A 197 0.07 -19.83 8.73
N ILE A 198 0.79 -20.70 8.02
CA ILE A 198 2.03 -20.33 7.33
C ILE A 198 1.71 -19.37 6.18
N GLU A 199 0.69 -19.68 5.39
CA GLU A 199 0.23 -18.82 4.30
C GLU A 199 -0.26 -17.45 4.82
N PHE A 200 -1.00 -17.42 5.92
CA PHE A 200 -1.38 -16.18 6.59
C PHE A 200 -0.17 -15.35 7.03
N LEU A 201 0.84 -15.97 7.64
CA LEU A 201 2.04 -15.27 8.10
C LEU A 201 2.89 -14.75 6.92
N VAL A 202 2.91 -15.46 5.80
CA VAL A 202 3.49 -14.96 4.55
C VAL A 202 2.76 -13.72 4.08
N LEU A 203 1.43 -13.75 4.01
CA LEU A 203 0.62 -12.57 3.64
C LEU A 203 0.88 -11.39 4.58
N ALA A 204 0.98 -11.64 5.89
CA ALA A 204 1.29 -10.60 6.87
C ALA A 204 2.69 -10.00 6.63
N ALA A 205 3.70 -10.83 6.42
CA ALA A 205 5.05 -10.35 6.17
C ALA A 205 5.19 -9.59 4.83
N LEU A 206 4.54 -10.06 3.76
CA LEU A 206 4.50 -9.35 2.48
C LEU A 206 3.83 -7.98 2.61
N THR A 207 2.81 -7.89 3.46
CA THR A 207 2.10 -6.63 3.75
C THR A 207 2.95 -5.68 4.59
N LEU A 208 3.70 -6.20 5.57
CA LEU A 208 4.62 -5.41 6.40
C LEU A 208 5.78 -4.86 5.56
N PHE A 209 6.44 -5.73 4.79
CA PHE A 209 7.56 -5.40 3.92
C PHE A 209 7.08 -4.98 2.54
N ALA A 210 6.04 -4.15 2.48
CA ALA A 210 5.56 -3.58 1.21
C ALA A 210 6.62 -2.65 0.59
N THR A 211 6.63 -2.60 -0.74
CA THR A 211 7.51 -1.73 -1.52
C THR A 211 6.72 -0.60 -2.15
N GLY A 212 7.34 0.57 -2.32
CA GLY A 212 6.69 1.75 -2.89
C GLY A 212 5.72 2.46 -1.93
N VAL A 213 5.99 2.38 -0.63
CA VAL A 213 5.19 3.06 0.41
C VAL A 213 5.61 4.54 0.51
N ASP A 214 4.64 5.44 0.70
CA ASP A 214 4.93 6.87 0.85
C ASP A 214 5.82 7.15 2.09
N GLY A 215 6.92 7.88 1.88
CA GLY A 215 7.96 8.13 2.89
C GLY A 215 9.00 7.02 3.06
N GLN A 216 8.96 5.96 2.27
CA GLN A 216 9.95 4.87 2.30
C GLN A 216 11.26 5.31 1.63
N SER A 217 12.40 5.07 2.31
CA SER A 217 13.74 5.30 1.73
C SER A 217 14.17 4.19 0.78
N ASP A 218 15.16 4.45 -0.08
CA ASP A 218 15.70 3.45 -1.01
C ASP A 218 16.33 2.26 -0.27
N GLU A 219 17.00 2.50 0.87
CA GLU A 219 17.55 1.43 1.71
C GLU A 219 16.44 0.57 2.33
N CYS A 220 15.36 1.21 2.82
CA CYS A 220 14.21 0.49 3.34
C CYS A 220 13.51 -0.32 2.24
N TYR A 221 13.39 0.25 1.04
CA TYR A 221 12.84 -0.43 -0.13
C TYR A 221 13.63 -1.72 -0.44
N GLU A 222 14.96 -1.64 -0.47
CA GLU A 222 15.80 -2.82 -0.75
C GLU A 222 15.72 -3.87 0.36
N VAL A 223 15.60 -3.47 1.63
CA VAL A 223 15.33 -4.42 2.72
C VAL A 223 13.99 -5.12 2.52
N CYS A 224 12.93 -4.37 2.21
CA CYS A 224 11.60 -4.92 1.95
C CYS A 224 11.64 -5.92 0.79
N ARG A 225 12.23 -5.55 -0.34
CA ARG A 225 12.36 -6.40 -1.53
C ARG A 225 13.07 -7.72 -1.23
N LYS A 226 14.18 -7.68 -0.48
CA LYS A 226 14.91 -8.89 -0.06
C LYS A 226 14.07 -9.80 0.85
N VAL A 227 13.33 -9.23 1.80
CA VAL A 227 12.47 -10.03 2.68
C VAL A 227 11.33 -10.69 1.90
N GLN A 228 10.70 -9.96 0.98
CA GLN A 228 9.65 -10.50 0.11
C GLN A 228 10.15 -11.70 -0.70
N GLU A 229 11.35 -11.60 -1.28
CA GLU A 229 11.97 -12.68 -2.05
C GLU A 229 12.26 -13.92 -1.20
N ILE A 230 12.82 -13.73 0.01
CA ILE A 230 13.10 -14.83 0.95
C ILE A 230 11.80 -15.54 1.34
N ILE A 231 10.76 -14.79 1.71
CA ILE A 231 9.51 -15.38 2.18
C ILE A 231 8.75 -16.12 1.08
N GLN A 232 8.79 -15.62 -0.16
CA GLN A 232 8.19 -16.33 -1.29
C GLN A 232 8.95 -17.63 -1.60
N LYS A 233 10.28 -17.62 -1.51
CA LYS A 233 11.11 -18.83 -1.65
C LYS A 233 10.81 -19.85 -0.55
N GLU A 234 10.72 -19.41 0.70
CA GLU A 234 10.37 -20.30 1.82
C GLU A 234 8.92 -20.82 1.71
N LEU A 235 7.98 -20.04 1.19
CA LEU A 235 6.61 -20.50 0.94
C LEU A 235 6.56 -21.56 -0.17
N LEU A 236 7.30 -21.38 -1.26
CA LEU A 236 7.38 -22.40 -2.30
C LEU A 236 7.95 -23.71 -1.75
N HIS A 237 8.99 -23.60 -0.92
CA HIS A 237 9.56 -24.74 -0.22
C HIS A 237 8.55 -25.40 0.75
N TYR A 238 7.77 -24.62 1.49
CA TYR A 238 6.69 -25.13 2.34
C TYR A 238 5.70 -25.97 1.52
N TYR A 239 5.33 -25.51 0.33
CA TYR A 239 4.43 -26.24 -0.55
C TYR A 239 4.99 -27.55 -1.08
N GLU A 240 6.26 -27.56 -1.45
CA GLU A 240 6.92 -28.76 -1.98
C GLU A 240 7.11 -29.84 -0.90
N PHE A 241 7.55 -29.46 0.31
CA PHE A 241 8.07 -30.43 1.28
C PHE A 241 7.24 -30.59 2.55
N THR A 242 6.37 -29.64 2.88
CA THR A 242 5.57 -29.70 4.12
C THR A 242 4.07 -29.83 3.84
N LYS A 243 3.52 -28.98 2.97
CA LYS A 243 2.10 -29.02 2.59
C LYS A 243 1.81 -30.04 1.48
N SER A 244 2.84 -30.44 0.72
CA SER A 244 2.75 -31.39 -0.40
C SER A 244 1.65 -31.00 -1.40
N THR A 245 1.73 -29.76 -1.89
CA THR A 245 0.77 -29.24 -2.88
C THR A 245 1.13 -29.73 -4.28
N GLU A 246 0.13 -30.16 -5.06
CA GLU A 246 0.32 -30.70 -6.41
C GLU A 246 0.89 -29.67 -7.39
N GLU A 247 0.40 -28.43 -7.33
CA GLU A 247 0.88 -27.32 -8.18
C GLU A 247 1.35 -26.14 -7.32
N PRO A 248 2.57 -26.20 -6.73
CA PRO A 248 3.09 -25.15 -5.86
C PRO A 248 3.08 -23.73 -6.46
N PRO A 249 3.42 -23.52 -7.75
CA PRO A 249 3.38 -22.18 -8.34
C PRO A 249 1.96 -21.61 -8.46
N ILE A 250 0.97 -22.45 -8.78
CA ILE A 250 -0.43 -22.03 -8.88
C ILE A 250 -0.96 -21.66 -7.50
N ARG A 251 -0.67 -22.50 -6.49
CA ARG A 251 -1.04 -22.22 -5.10
C ARG A 251 -0.42 -20.93 -4.60
N LEU A 252 0.86 -20.70 -4.88
CA LEU A 252 1.55 -19.45 -4.56
C LEU A 252 0.83 -18.26 -5.21
N GLY A 253 0.51 -18.33 -6.51
CA GLY A 253 -0.25 -17.29 -7.21
C GLY A 253 -1.60 -16.99 -6.56
N ASN A 254 -2.36 -18.03 -6.20
CA ASN A 254 -3.66 -17.88 -5.55
C ASN A 254 -3.54 -17.17 -4.19
N ILE A 255 -2.57 -17.56 -3.36
CA ILE A 255 -2.32 -16.91 -2.06
C ILE A 255 -1.87 -15.46 -2.26
N LEU A 256 -0.88 -15.20 -3.12
CA LEU A 256 -0.37 -13.85 -3.36
C LEU A 256 -1.44 -12.90 -3.92
N SER A 257 -2.44 -13.42 -4.64
CA SER A 257 -3.57 -12.62 -5.15
C SER A 257 -4.42 -11.96 -4.05
N ILE A 258 -4.32 -12.41 -2.80
CA ILE A 258 -5.03 -11.83 -1.65
C ILE A 258 -4.42 -10.47 -1.26
N VAL A 259 -3.11 -10.25 -1.44
CA VAL A 259 -2.41 -9.01 -1.07
C VAL A 259 -3.00 -7.76 -1.78
N PRO A 260 -3.14 -7.72 -3.11
CA PRO A 260 -3.73 -6.54 -3.78
C PRO A 260 -5.20 -6.31 -3.39
N ASN A 261 -5.95 -7.37 -3.09
CA ASN A 261 -7.34 -7.27 -2.61
C ASN A 261 -7.39 -6.63 -1.22
N LEU A 262 -6.50 -7.05 -0.30
CA LEU A 262 -6.32 -6.45 1.02
C LEU A 262 -5.95 -4.97 0.92
N GLN A 263 -4.99 -4.62 0.07
CA GLN A 263 -4.58 -3.23 -0.16
C GLN A 263 -5.76 -2.39 -0.66
N ARG A 264 -6.57 -2.91 -1.59
CA ARG A 264 -7.76 -2.21 -2.10
C ARG A 264 -8.80 -2.00 -1.00
N ALA A 265 -9.07 -3.03 -0.21
CA ALA A 265 -10.06 -2.98 0.85
C ALA A 265 -9.68 -1.97 1.95
N THR A 266 -8.38 -1.83 2.23
CA THR A 266 -7.86 -1.00 3.32
C THR A 266 -7.53 0.44 2.90
N ARG A 267 -7.32 0.72 1.60
CA ARG A 267 -7.15 2.09 1.06
C ARG A 267 -8.32 3.01 1.40
N ARG A 268 -9.56 2.51 1.29
CA ARG A 268 -10.76 3.28 1.62
C ARG A 268 -10.83 3.62 3.12
N PHE A 269 -10.32 2.73 3.96
CA PHE A 269 -10.31 2.94 5.42
C PHE A 269 -9.38 4.08 5.86
N GLN A 270 -8.24 4.27 5.19
CA GLN A 270 -7.35 5.41 5.46
C GLN A 270 -8.10 6.74 5.25
N VAL A 271 -8.91 6.83 4.19
CA VAL A 271 -9.77 7.98 3.91
C VAL A 271 -10.91 8.10 4.93
N GLU A 272 -11.51 6.99 5.36
CA GLU A 272 -12.59 6.98 6.36
C GLU A 272 -12.11 7.34 7.77
N ILE A 273 -10.88 6.98 8.16
CA ILE A 273 -10.27 7.46 9.40
C ILE A 273 -10.09 8.98 9.35
N GLU A 274 -9.55 9.51 8.26
CA GLU A 274 -9.38 10.96 8.10
C GLU A 274 -10.74 11.69 8.09
N LEU A 275 -11.76 11.14 7.40
CA LEU A 275 -13.13 11.66 7.45
C LEU A 275 -13.74 11.57 8.85
N ARG A 276 -13.53 10.48 9.61
CA ARG A 276 -14.00 10.35 11.00
C ARG A 276 -13.32 11.35 11.94
N HIS A 277 -12.04 11.62 11.74
CA HIS A 277 -11.31 12.66 12.47
C HIS A 277 -11.78 14.08 12.09
N VAL A 278 -12.12 14.31 10.82
CA VAL A 278 -12.65 15.59 10.31
C VAL A 278 -14.09 15.82 10.79
N LEU A 279 -14.92 14.78 10.85
CA LEU A 279 -16.34 14.86 11.25
C LEU A 279 -16.56 14.89 12.77
N LYS A 280 -15.51 14.92 13.60
CA LYS A 280 -15.60 14.84 15.09
C LYS A 280 -16.39 13.64 15.64
N ALA A 281 -16.85 12.73 14.79
CA ALA A 281 -17.77 11.65 15.16
C ALA A 281 -17.14 10.63 16.12
N TYR A 282 -15.81 10.56 16.15
CA TYR A 282 -15.04 9.74 17.10
C TYR A 282 -13.70 10.43 17.40
N SER A 283 -13.67 11.40 18.30
CA SER A 283 -12.41 12.02 18.72
C SER A 283 -11.72 11.16 19.77
N VAL A 284 -10.64 10.45 19.38
CA VAL A 284 -9.55 10.16 20.31
C VAL A 284 -8.66 11.40 20.34
N ASP A 285 -8.53 12.03 21.50
CA ASP A 285 -7.87 13.33 21.75
C ASP A 285 -6.35 13.39 21.45
N ARG A 286 -5.82 12.50 20.62
CA ARG A 286 -4.41 12.45 20.24
C ARG A 286 -4.04 13.57 19.24
N ASN A 287 -4.96 13.91 18.33
CA ASN A 287 -4.68 14.86 17.23
C ASN A 287 -4.61 16.33 17.69
N ALA A 288 -5.35 16.70 18.74
CA ALA A 288 -5.35 18.06 19.27
C ALA A 288 -3.97 18.44 19.84
N CYS A 289 -3.29 17.49 20.50
CA CYS A 289 -1.96 17.68 21.08
C CYS A 289 -0.87 17.75 20.00
N THR A 290 -0.92 16.89 18.98
CA THR A 290 0.01 16.94 17.85
C THR A 290 -0.12 18.24 17.05
N ALA A 291 -1.35 18.69 16.75
CA ALA A 291 -1.58 19.95 16.04
C ALA A 291 -1.19 21.18 16.87
N PHE A 292 -1.40 21.15 18.20
CA PHE A 292 -0.94 22.18 19.12
C PHE A 292 0.60 22.25 19.15
N PHE A 293 1.28 21.12 19.30
CA PHE A 293 2.74 21.04 19.35
C PHE A 293 3.38 21.52 18.04
N ARG A 294 2.89 21.03 16.89
CA ARG A 294 3.35 21.46 15.56
C ARG A 294 3.22 22.98 15.40
N ARG A 295 2.06 23.57 15.72
CA ARG A 295 1.86 25.03 15.62
C ARG A 295 2.76 25.82 16.58
N THR A 296 2.95 25.32 17.79
CA THR A 296 3.81 25.95 18.80
C THR A 296 5.26 26.01 18.32
N VAL A 297 5.77 24.91 17.76
CA VAL A 297 7.14 24.80 17.27
C VAL A 297 7.34 25.54 15.94
N SER A 298 6.45 25.38 14.96
CA SER A 298 6.58 26.03 13.65
C SER A 298 6.50 27.56 13.75
N LYS A 299 5.64 28.10 14.64
CA LYS A 299 5.48 29.55 14.84
C LYS A 299 6.33 30.11 15.98
N ASN A 300 7.16 29.27 16.60
CA ASN A 300 8.02 29.63 17.74
C ASN A 300 7.27 30.37 18.86
N HIS A 301 6.05 29.91 19.19
CA HIS A 301 5.23 30.56 20.21
C HIS A 301 5.83 30.35 21.61
N LYS A 302 5.95 31.44 22.37
CA LYS A 302 6.30 31.42 23.80
C LYS A 302 5.04 31.62 24.62
N TYR A 303 4.80 30.74 25.59
CA TYR A 303 3.66 30.81 26.50
C TYR A 303 4.13 31.12 27.92
N ARG A 304 3.33 31.86 28.68
CA ARG A 304 3.52 32.08 30.12
C ARG A 304 2.31 31.49 30.84
N CYS A 305 2.54 30.77 31.94
CA CYS A 305 1.46 30.34 32.81
C CYS A 305 0.97 31.54 33.64
N GLY A 306 -0.34 31.68 33.81
CA GLY A 306 -0.93 32.69 34.71
C GLY A 306 -0.88 32.28 36.19
N GLU A 307 -0.53 31.03 36.47
CA GLU A 307 -0.47 30.40 37.79
C GLU A 307 0.94 29.81 38.04
N ASN A 308 1.08 28.82 38.92
CA ASN A 308 2.36 28.24 39.35
C ASN A 308 2.93 27.15 38.41
N ASN A 309 2.70 27.21 37.09
CA ASN A 309 3.11 26.17 36.11
C ASN A 309 2.63 24.73 36.41
N ALA A 310 1.67 24.55 37.32
CA ALA A 310 1.13 23.25 37.74
C ALA A 310 -0.33 23.02 37.31
N CYS A 311 -0.85 23.81 36.34
CA CYS A 311 -2.23 23.65 35.87
C CYS A 311 -2.51 22.23 35.36
N GLU A 312 -3.68 21.70 35.72
CA GLU A 312 -4.15 20.41 35.24
C GLU A 312 -4.41 20.44 33.72
N VAL A 313 -3.90 19.43 33.02
CA VAL A 313 -3.98 19.31 31.55
C VAL A 313 -4.79 18.05 31.22
N VAL A 314 -6.12 18.21 31.15
CA VAL A 314 -7.12 17.19 30.76
C VAL A 314 -8.00 17.66 29.59
N SER A 315 -8.42 16.75 28.70
CA SER A 315 -9.05 17.10 27.42
C SER A 315 -10.47 17.69 27.53
N THR A 316 -11.12 17.53 28.69
CA THR A 316 -12.44 18.11 28.99
C THR A 316 -12.41 19.64 29.18
N ILE A 317 -11.24 20.23 29.40
CA ILE A 317 -11.10 21.68 29.63
C ILE A 317 -10.99 22.43 28.29
N ARG A 318 -12.03 23.18 27.92
CA ARG A 318 -12.13 23.92 26.64
C ARG A 318 -11.01 24.95 26.41
N LYS A 319 -10.42 25.51 27.47
CA LYS A 319 -9.31 26.48 27.41
C LYS A 319 -8.19 26.09 28.38
N MET A 320 -7.42 25.07 28.00
CA MET A 320 -6.27 24.59 28.78
C MET A 320 -5.12 25.62 28.79
N CYS A 321 -4.36 25.67 29.90
CA CYS A 321 -3.15 26.48 29.97
C CYS A 321 -2.13 26.05 28.91
N LYS A 322 -1.84 26.93 27.95
CA LYS A 322 -0.91 26.65 26.82
C LYS A 322 0.52 26.39 27.28
N SER A 323 0.95 27.04 28.38
CA SER A 323 2.27 26.85 28.99
C SER A 323 2.40 25.42 29.52
N CYS A 324 1.55 25.02 30.48
CA CYS A 324 1.59 23.69 31.08
C CYS A 324 1.34 22.57 30.06
N ARG A 325 0.45 22.81 29.08
CA ARG A 325 0.22 21.88 27.97
C ARG A 325 1.48 21.67 27.14
N TYR A 326 2.22 22.72 26.79
CA TYR A 326 3.46 22.61 26.02
C TYR A 326 4.56 21.92 26.81
N THR A 327 4.72 22.23 28.09
CA THR A 327 5.65 21.53 29.00
C THR A 327 5.32 20.03 29.08
N LYS A 328 4.04 19.68 29.21
CA LYS A 328 3.60 18.28 29.21
C LYS A 328 3.89 17.58 27.88
N CYS A 329 3.69 18.25 26.73
CA CYS A 329 4.05 17.71 25.41
C CYS A 329 5.55 17.36 25.31
N LEU A 330 6.42 18.22 25.84
CA LEU A 330 7.87 17.95 25.90
C LEU A 330 8.18 16.78 26.86
N ALA A 331 7.54 16.75 28.04
CA ALA A 331 7.74 15.70 29.04
C ALA A 331 7.32 14.31 28.53
N VAL A 332 6.29 14.21 27.69
CA VAL A 332 5.88 12.94 27.05
C VAL A 332 6.68 12.61 25.79
N GLY A 333 7.76 13.34 25.50
CA GLY A 333 8.73 12.98 24.47
C GLY A 333 8.52 13.59 23.08
N MET A 334 7.64 14.60 22.91
CA MET A 334 7.52 15.30 21.63
C MET A 334 8.79 16.13 21.35
N LYS A 335 9.48 15.87 20.24
CA LYS A 335 10.75 16.53 19.88
C LYS A 335 10.51 17.71 18.95
N LYS A 336 11.13 18.86 19.25
CA LYS A 336 11.03 20.08 18.42
C LYS A 336 11.62 19.87 17.02
N ASP A 337 12.68 19.07 16.92
CA ASP A 337 13.40 18.81 15.67
C ASP A 337 12.62 17.90 14.70
N GLY A 338 11.59 17.20 15.21
CA GLY A 338 10.66 16.40 14.39
C GLY A 338 9.62 17.23 13.64
N VAL A 339 9.61 18.56 13.79
CA VAL A 339 8.67 19.46 13.12
C VAL A 339 9.34 20.11 11.90
N GLN A 340 9.10 19.53 10.72
CA GLN A 340 9.58 20.05 9.43
C GLN A 340 9.07 21.48 9.20
N LYS A 341 9.99 22.40 8.87
CA LYS A 341 9.70 23.85 8.72
C LYS A 341 9.44 24.30 7.28
N PHE A 342 9.67 23.44 6.28
CA PHE A 342 9.47 23.76 4.87
C PHE A 342 8.90 22.55 4.14
N ARG A 343 7.92 22.79 3.26
CA ARG A 343 7.53 21.83 2.23
C ARG A 343 8.52 21.99 1.10
N ASP A 344 9.32 20.97 0.85
CA ASP A 344 10.17 20.94 -0.33
C ASP A 344 9.32 20.78 -1.58
N ILE A 345 9.55 21.67 -2.54
CA ILE A 345 9.00 21.65 -3.89
C ILE A 345 9.89 20.69 -4.69
N TYR A 346 9.44 19.46 -4.91
CA TYR A 346 10.15 18.53 -5.80
C TYR A 346 9.87 18.88 -7.27
N GLY A 347 10.95 19.25 -7.96
CA GLY A 347 11.00 19.47 -9.40
C GLY A 347 11.33 18.22 -10.21
N LYS A 348 10.75 18.20 -11.41
CA LYS A 348 11.17 17.65 -12.72
C LYS A 348 11.87 16.28 -12.78
N ARG A 349 11.17 15.30 -13.37
CA ARG A 349 11.67 14.01 -13.84
C ARG A 349 11.90 14.08 -15.36
N GLU A 350 13.10 13.74 -15.84
CA GLU A 350 13.37 13.54 -17.27
C GLU A 350 13.45 12.04 -17.59
N SER A 351 12.91 11.68 -18.76
CA SER A 351 12.66 10.34 -19.26
C SER A 351 13.84 9.80 -20.07
N GLN A 352 14.15 8.50 -19.94
CA GLN A 352 14.93 7.77 -20.94
C GLN A 352 14.28 6.44 -21.31
N SER A 353 14.21 6.25 -22.63
CA SER A 353 13.66 5.15 -23.39
C SER A 353 14.63 3.97 -23.49
N SER A 354 14.18 2.76 -23.15
CA SER A 354 14.85 1.51 -23.51
C SER A 354 14.41 1.04 -24.90
N THR A 355 15.38 0.73 -25.76
CA THR A 355 15.18 0.03 -27.04
C THR A 355 15.48 -1.44 -26.79
N SER A 356 14.52 -2.33 -26.98
CA SER A 356 14.75 -3.79 -27.01
C SER A 356 14.66 -4.27 -28.46
N THR A 357 15.79 -4.70 -28.98
CA THR A 357 15.91 -5.50 -30.21
C THR A 357 15.33 -6.89 -29.95
N SER A 358 14.39 -7.30 -30.78
CA SER A 358 13.81 -8.64 -30.82
C SER A 358 14.73 -9.59 -31.59
N ASP A 359 15.27 -10.59 -30.91
CA ASP A 359 15.82 -11.79 -31.56
C ASP A 359 14.76 -12.92 -31.51
N PRO A 360 14.58 -13.71 -32.57
CA PRO A 360 13.58 -14.77 -32.62
C PRO A 360 14.11 -16.05 -31.93
N ILE A 361 13.40 -16.54 -30.93
CA ILE A 361 13.62 -17.88 -30.38
C ILE A 361 12.77 -18.87 -31.17
N ALA A 362 13.44 -19.76 -31.89
CA ALA A 362 12.83 -20.85 -32.62
C ALA A 362 12.41 -22.01 -31.69
N SER A 363 11.18 -22.47 -31.93
CA SER A 363 10.66 -23.84 -31.87
C SER A 363 10.98 -24.73 -30.67
N GLY A 364 9.95 -24.99 -29.85
CA GLY A 364 9.83 -26.21 -29.07
C GLY A 364 8.73 -26.19 -28.00
N SER A 365 7.62 -26.88 -28.27
CA SER A 365 6.69 -27.47 -27.28
C SER A 365 5.64 -26.58 -26.56
N GLN A 366 4.42 -27.14 -26.50
CA GLN A 366 3.17 -26.74 -25.84
C GLN A 366 2.51 -25.43 -26.28
N ARG A 367 1.34 -25.53 -26.93
CA ARG A 367 0.45 -24.38 -27.19
C ARG A 367 0.01 -23.79 -25.85
N LEU A 368 0.26 -22.50 -25.65
CA LEU A 368 -0.15 -21.76 -24.46
C LEU A 368 -1.31 -20.84 -24.90
N PRO A 369 -2.53 -21.36 -25.09
CA PRO A 369 -3.59 -20.68 -25.85
C PRO A 369 -3.93 -19.28 -25.31
N ILE A 370 -3.92 -19.10 -23.98
CA ILE A 370 -4.19 -17.81 -23.34
C ILE A 370 -3.02 -16.84 -23.52
N LEU A 371 -1.79 -17.29 -23.30
CA LEU A 371 -0.60 -16.43 -23.44
C LEU A 371 -0.36 -16.04 -24.89
N ASP A 372 -0.54 -16.98 -25.82
CA ASP A 372 -0.46 -16.74 -27.27
C ASP A 372 -1.53 -15.73 -27.71
N ALA A 373 -2.77 -15.86 -27.21
CA ALA A 373 -3.84 -14.91 -27.47
C ALA A 373 -3.53 -13.52 -26.91
N LEU A 374 -2.99 -13.41 -25.69
CA LEU A 374 -2.59 -12.13 -25.09
C LEU A 374 -1.51 -11.44 -25.92
N VAL A 375 -0.45 -12.16 -26.30
CA VAL A 375 0.64 -11.63 -27.12
C VAL A 375 0.12 -11.17 -28.48
N LYS A 376 -0.66 -12.01 -29.17
CA LYS A 376 -1.23 -11.68 -30.49
C LYS A 376 -2.10 -10.43 -30.43
N ASN A 377 -2.97 -10.31 -29.43
CA ASN A 377 -3.85 -9.16 -29.29
C ASN A 377 -3.10 -7.89 -28.87
N TYR A 378 -2.05 -7.99 -28.04
CA TYR A 378 -1.22 -6.83 -27.71
C TYR A 378 -0.47 -6.30 -28.95
N ILE A 379 0.07 -7.20 -29.79
CA ILE A 379 0.68 -6.82 -31.07
C ILE A 379 -0.36 -6.13 -31.98
N HIS A 380 -1.60 -6.63 -32.01
CA HIS A 380 -2.68 -5.98 -32.75
C HIS A 380 -2.94 -4.56 -32.23
N LEU A 381 -3.05 -4.38 -30.91
CA LEU A 381 -3.20 -3.07 -30.28
C LEU A 381 -2.06 -2.11 -30.66
N GLU A 382 -0.80 -2.56 -30.64
CA GLU A 382 0.34 -1.75 -31.08
C GLU A 382 0.24 -1.33 -32.54
N ASN A 383 -0.23 -2.21 -33.43
CA ASN A 383 -0.45 -1.87 -34.83
C ASN A 383 -1.58 -0.85 -35.01
N VAL A 384 -2.69 -0.99 -34.27
CA VAL A 384 -3.81 -0.03 -34.33
C VAL A 384 -3.39 1.35 -33.78
N ARG A 385 -2.56 1.39 -32.72
CA ARG A 385 -1.98 2.64 -32.18
C ARG A 385 -1.21 3.42 -33.24
N GLN A 386 -0.52 2.75 -34.18
CA GLN A 386 0.19 3.42 -35.28
C GLN A 386 -0.75 4.23 -36.18
N VAL A 387 -2.01 3.81 -36.30
CA VAL A 387 -3.03 4.48 -37.11
C VAL A 387 -3.74 5.57 -36.31
N ILE A 388 -4.25 5.25 -35.11
CA ILE A 388 -5.07 6.17 -34.31
C ILE A 388 -4.28 7.36 -33.77
N HIS A 389 -3.02 7.15 -33.39
CA HIS A 389 -2.19 8.24 -32.89
C HIS A 389 -1.56 9.07 -33.99
N ARG A 390 -1.69 8.69 -35.28
CA ARG A 390 -1.06 9.39 -36.41
C ARG A 390 -1.38 10.88 -36.41
N ASP A 391 -0.35 11.70 -36.52
CA ASP A 391 -0.46 13.15 -36.65
C ASP A 391 -0.11 13.55 -38.09
N GLY A 392 -1.14 13.82 -38.90
CA GLY A 392 -1.04 14.30 -40.28
C GLY A 392 -0.37 13.32 -41.27
N THR A 393 0.96 13.24 -41.27
CA THR A 393 1.74 12.50 -42.29
C THR A 393 2.86 11.62 -41.75
N LYS A 394 3.14 11.62 -40.44
CA LYS A 394 4.23 10.81 -39.85
C LYS A 394 3.72 9.92 -38.70
N SER A 395 4.28 8.72 -38.61
CA SER A 395 4.01 7.80 -37.49
C SER A 395 4.52 8.43 -36.19
N VAL A 396 3.73 8.41 -35.12
CA VAL A 396 4.12 8.96 -33.80
C VAL A 396 5.32 8.23 -33.20
N PHE A 397 5.62 7.02 -33.66
CA PHE A 397 6.74 6.22 -33.19
C PHE A 397 7.96 6.25 -34.12
N THR A 398 7.91 6.96 -35.27
CA THR A 398 9.13 7.33 -36.00
C THR A 398 9.86 8.44 -35.25
N ARG A 399 10.79 8.02 -34.37
CA ARG A 399 11.54 8.82 -33.40
C ARG A 399 11.96 10.22 -33.89
N ASN A 400 11.54 11.23 -33.13
CA ASN A 400 12.45 12.24 -32.61
C ASN A 400 12.27 12.29 -31.08
N THR A 401 13.25 12.87 -30.39
CA THR A 401 13.29 13.07 -28.93
C THR A 401 11.91 13.23 -28.30
N PRO A 402 11.58 12.50 -27.20
CA PRO A 402 10.29 12.61 -26.52
C PRO A 402 9.93 14.08 -26.28
N ARG A 403 8.83 14.53 -26.88
CA ARG A 403 8.33 15.89 -26.67
C ARG A 403 7.59 15.95 -25.35
N ALA A 404 7.87 16.95 -24.53
CA ALA A 404 7.05 17.24 -23.36
C ALA A 404 5.62 17.59 -23.83
N LEU A 405 4.64 16.85 -23.32
CA LEU A 405 3.22 17.15 -23.49
C LEU A 405 2.78 18.04 -22.33
N ASN A 406 1.93 19.02 -22.62
CA ASN A 406 1.20 19.70 -21.56
C ASN A 406 0.03 18.83 -21.06
N TYR A 407 -0.65 19.25 -19.99
CA TYR A 407 -1.76 18.50 -19.40
C TYR A 407 -2.87 18.21 -20.42
N LYS A 408 -3.30 19.22 -21.19
CA LYS A 408 -4.38 19.10 -22.19
C LYS A 408 -4.02 18.13 -23.31
N GLU A 409 -2.79 18.19 -23.80
CA GLU A 409 -2.29 17.26 -24.82
C GLU A 409 -2.23 15.82 -24.28
N SER A 410 -1.79 15.64 -23.02
CA SER A 410 -1.78 14.33 -22.36
C SER A 410 -3.20 13.74 -22.26
N ILE A 411 -4.18 14.54 -21.86
CA ILE A 411 -5.59 14.10 -21.79
C ILE A 411 -6.10 13.66 -23.16
N ASN A 412 -5.81 14.42 -24.23
CA ASN A 412 -6.24 14.05 -25.59
C ASN A 412 -5.64 12.71 -26.06
N VAL A 413 -4.38 12.44 -25.70
CA VAL A 413 -3.75 11.14 -25.99
C VAL A 413 -4.41 10.03 -25.17
N PHE A 414 -4.66 10.23 -23.88
CA PHE A 414 -5.33 9.23 -23.04
C PHE A 414 -6.77 8.92 -23.49
N LEU A 415 -7.50 9.91 -24.00
CA LEU A 415 -8.85 9.69 -24.56
C LEU A 415 -8.83 8.82 -25.82
N LYS A 416 -7.79 8.94 -26.67
CA LYS A 416 -7.61 8.04 -27.83
C LYS A 416 -7.23 6.63 -27.38
N GLU A 417 -6.33 6.51 -26.41
CA GLU A 417 -5.91 5.23 -25.83
C GLU A 417 -7.07 4.50 -25.13
N TYR A 418 -8.00 5.22 -24.52
CA TYR A 418 -9.17 4.64 -23.84
C TYR A 418 -9.97 3.68 -24.76
N ASN A 419 -10.35 4.15 -25.95
CA ASN A 419 -11.13 3.34 -26.90
C ASN A 419 -10.31 2.14 -27.42
N LEU A 420 -9.00 2.32 -27.62
CA LEU A 420 -8.12 1.26 -28.08
C LEU A 420 -7.94 0.15 -27.04
N VAL A 421 -7.80 0.53 -25.77
CA VAL A 421 -7.69 -0.42 -24.66
C VAL A 421 -9.02 -1.15 -24.44
N GLU A 422 -10.16 -0.49 -24.64
CA GLU A 422 -11.47 -1.16 -24.61
C GLU A 422 -11.55 -2.28 -25.67
N ASP A 423 -11.23 -1.98 -26.93
CA ASP A 423 -11.21 -2.98 -28.01
C ASP A 423 -10.21 -4.11 -27.72
N TRP A 424 -9.04 -3.78 -27.18
CA TRP A 424 -8.04 -4.77 -26.78
C TRP A 424 -8.47 -5.66 -25.61
N ILE A 425 -9.37 -5.22 -24.73
CA ILE A 425 -9.86 -6.07 -23.62
C ILE A 425 -10.89 -7.09 -24.12
N VAL A 426 -11.68 -6.75 -25.14
CA VAL A 426 -12.74 -7.64 -25.65
C VAL A 426 -12.16 -8.79 -26.50
N ASN A 427 -11.11 -8.53 -27.28
CA ASN A 427 -10.57 -9.47 -28.26
C ASN A 427 -9.83 -10.72 -27.68
N PRO A 428 -9.10 -10.65 -26.55
CA PRO A 428 -8.42 -11.79 -25.94
C PRO A 428 -9.31 -12.69 -25.09
N PHE A 429 -10.51 -12.23 -24.70
CA PHE A 429 -11.38 -12.91 -23.75
C PHE A 429 -12.79 -13.09 -24.34
N PRO A 430 -13.05 -14.18 -25.09
CA PRO A 430 -14.34 -14.42 -25.73
C PRO A 430 -15.51 -14.36 -24.74
N ASP A 431 -15.33 -14.90 -23.53
CA ASP A 431 -16.33 -14.89 -22.46
C ASP A 431 -16.69 -13.47 -22.01
N PHE A 432 -15.77 -12.50 -22.13
CA PHE A 432 -16.05 -11.09 -21.85
C PHE A 432 -16.97 -10.48 -22.92
N ALA A 433 -16.85 -10.93 -24.17
CA ALA A 433 -17.75 -10.55 -25.26
C ALA A 433 -19.16 -11.13 -25.08
N GLU A 434 -19.35 -12.13 -24.21
CA GLU A 434 -20.67 -12.72 -23.90
C GLU A 434 -21.38 -12.05 -22.72
N LEU A 435 -20.71 -11.17 -21.96
CA LEU A 435 -21.31 -10.50 -20.80
C LEU A 435 -22.53 -9.64 -21.18
N PRO A 436 -23.54 -9.54 -20.29
CA PRO A 436 -24.67 -8.63 -20.46
C PRO A 436 -24.24 -7.16 -20.66
N ASN A 437 -24.98 -6.41 -21.49
CA ASN A 437 -24.62 -5.03 -21.86
C ASN A 437 -24.58 -4.04 -20.68
N ASP A 438 -25.38 -4.27 -19.65
CA ASP A 438 -25.37 -3.55 -18.37
C ASP A 438 -24.08 -3.83 -17.56
N GLN A 439 -23.60 -5.08 -17.53
CA GLN A 439 -22.34 -5.45 -16.85
C GLN A 439 -21.12 -4.92 -17.62
N LYS A 440 -21.13 -5.00 -18.95
CA LYS A 440 -20.12 -4.36 -19.81
C LYS A 440 -20.11 -2.84 -19.60
N ARG A 441 -21.28 -2.20 -19.46
CA ARG A 441 -21.39 -0.75 -19.12
C ARG A 441 -20.91 -0.43 -17.71
N ALA A 442 -21.11 -1.30 -16.73
CA ALA A 442 -20.60 -1.09 -15.37
C ALA A 442 -19.06 -1.20 -15.31
N ALA A 443 -18.45 -2.14 -16.04
CA ALA A 443 -17.01 -2.23 -16.21
C ALA A 443 -16.41 -0.97 -16.88
N ARG A 444 -17.12 -0.41 -17.87
CA ARG A 444 -16.78 0.88 -18.52
C ARG A 444 -16.87 2.07 -17.56
N ARG A 445 -17.94 2.17 -16.77
CA ARG A 445 -18.18 3.30 -15.83
C ARG A 445 -17.11 3.46 -14.75
N PHE A 446 -16.56 2.37 -14.23
CA PHE A 446 -15.49 2.43 -13.22
C PHE A 446 -14.22 3.13 -13.74
N HIS A 447 -13.96 3.01 -15.04
CA HIS A 447 -12.79 3.61 -15.71
C HIS A 447 -13.08 5.04 -16.17
N GLU A 448 -14.32 5.33 -16.58
CA GLU A 448 -14.82 6.69 -16.84
C GLU A 448 -14.79 7.55 -15.57
N ASP A 449 -15.24 7.04 -14.41
CA ASP A 449 -15.24 7.78 -13.14
C ASP A 449 -13.81 8.08 -12.63
N MET A 450 -12.85 7.19 -12.89
CA MET A 450 -11.42 7.43 -12.58
C MET A 450 -10.83 8.54 -13.45
N MET A 451 -11.19 8.58 -14.73
CA MET A 451 -10.77 9.62 -15.66
C MET A 451 -11.50 10.94 -15.37
N LEU A 452 -12.82 10.91 -15.16
CA LEU A 452 -13.64 12.08 -14.90
C LEU A 452 -13.36 12.71 -13.53
N SER A 453 -13.10 11.95 -12.46
CA SER A 453 -12.77 12.57 -11.16
C SER A 453 -11.42 13.29 -11.15
N ASN A 454 -10.46 12.85 -11.98
CA ASN A 454 -9.17 13.52 -12.15
C ASN A 454 -9.24 14.65 -13.19
N VAL A 455 -10.02 14.48 -14.26
CA VAL A 455 -10.17 15.46 -15.35
C VAL A 455 -11.11 16.61 -14.98
N MET A 456 -12.26 16.35 -14.33
CA MET A 456 -13.22 17.37 -13.91
C MET A 456 -12.70 18.25 -12.76
N ASN A 457 -11.85 17.70 -11.88
CA ASN A 457 -11.17 18.50 -10.86
C ASN A 457 -10.15 19.47 -11.47
N ALA A 458 -9.49 19.11 -12.58
CA ALA A 458 -8.60 20.04 -13.28
C ALA A 458 -9.39 21.14 -14.04
N TYR A 459 -10.49 20.78 -14.70
CA TYR A 459 -11.34 21.75 -15.42
C TYR A 459 -12.05 22.74 -14.47
N SER A 460 -12.47 22.32 -13.27
CA SER A 460 -13.12 23.22 -12.30
C SER A 460 -12.14 24.14 -11.56
N VAL A 461 -10.87 23.76 -11.44
CA VAL A 461 -9.81 24.62 -10.87
C VAL A 461 -9.43 25.71 -11.88
N ASP A 462 -9.29 25.39 -13.17
CA ASP A 462 -9.01 26.41 -14.21
C ASP A 462 -10.15 27.42 -14.36
N GLN A 463 -11.42 26.99 -14.23
CA GLN A 463 -12.56 27.90 -14.35
C GLN A 463 -12.66 28.88 -13.16
N LYS A 464 -12.31 28.44 -11.94
CA LYS A 464 -12.21 29.32 -10.77
C LYS A 464 -11.01 30.26 -10.80
N PHE A 465 -9.88 29.85 -11.36
CA PHE A 465 -8.72 30.73 -11.56
C PHE A 465 -8.97 31.78 -12.65
N TYR A 466 -9.75 31.44 -13.68
CA TYR A 466 -10.14 32.40 -14.73
C TYR A 466 -11.14 33.45 -14.23
N GLU A 467 -12.00 33.11 -13.28
CA GLU A 467 -12.92 34.06 -12.63
C GLU A 467 -12.24 34.95 -11.57
N LEU A 468 -11.24 34.44 -10.85
CA LEU A 468 -10.46 35.20 -9.87
C LEU A 468 -9.45 36.18 -10.50
N GLY A 469 -9.16 36.05 -11.80
CA GLY A 469 -8.30 36.98 -12.55
C GLY A 469 -9.06 38.15 -13.20
N LYS A 470 -10.38 38.27 -12.96
CA LYS A 470 -11.24 39.34 -13.50
C LYS A 470 -11.99 40.14 -12.43
N ILE A 471 -11.48 40.19 -11.19
CA ILE A 471 -11.98 41.08 -10.14
C ILE A 471 -10.87 42.04 -9.72
#